data_AF-A0A856MDQ4-F1
#
_entry.id   AF-A0A856MDQ4-F1
#
_cell.length_a   1.000
_cell.length_b   1.000
_cell.length_c   1.000
_cell.angle_alpha   90.00
_cell.angle_beta   90.00
_cell.angle_gamma   90.00
#
_symmetry.space_group_name_H-M   'P 1'
#
loop_
_entity.id
_entity.type
_entity.pdbx_description
1 polymer ?
#
loop_
_entity_poly.entity_id
_entity_poly.type
_entity_poly.pdbx_seq_one_letter_code
_entity_poly.pdbx_strand_id
1 'polypeptide(L)'
;MTEEKIQLKLNIDAGTEADNEELEQLTRQLRKRLLELDVESVDFLSEEKVSKGAKGEPITTTLIVTLFAAGGVVTTLIKTIETWLTRDTSVTIEEKNGDKLQMTGISSKEQRRIIDAWISSHTKP
;
A
#
# COMPACT_ATOMS: atom_id res chain seq x y z
N MET A 1 24.74 11.95 9.22
CA MET A 1 23.44 12.57 8.84
C MET A 1 22.45 11.43 8.90
N THR A 2 21.52 11.44 9.85
CA THR A 2 20.48 10.40 9.92
C THR A 2 19.54 10.62 8.75
N GLU A 3 19.56 9.73 7.78
CA GLU A 3 18.50 9.67 6.77
C GLU A 3 17.19 9.45 7.52
N GLU A 4 16.27 10.42 7.44
CA GLU A 4 14.91 10.20 7.93
C GLU A 4 14.29 9.08 7.09
N LYS A 5 13.59 8.17 7.76
CA LYS A 5 12.95 7.01 7.15
C LYS A 5 11.47 7.09 7.39
N ILE A 6 10.71 6.87 6.34
CA ILE A 6 9.25 6.82 6.40
C ILE A 6 8.86 5.35 6.34
N GLN A 7 8.16 4.87 7.35
CA GLN A 7 7.65 3.52 7.39
C GLN A 7 6.14 3.55 7.13
N LEU A 8 5.72 2.87 6.06
CA LEU A 8 4.34 2.76 5.63
C LEU A 8 3.86 1.32 5.81
N LYS A 9 2.68 1.14 6.41
CA LYS A 9 1.96 -0.13 6.49
C LYS A 9 0.92 -0.17 5.38
N LEU A 10 1.06 -1.10 4.45
CA LEU A 10 0.14 -1.31 3.33
C LEU A 10 -0.72 -2.52 3.64
N ASN A 11 -1.99 -2.31 3.94
CA ASN A 11 -2.98 -3.38 4.07
C ASN A 11 -3.65 -3.58 2.71
N ILE A 12 -3.52 -4.77 2.16
CA ILE A 12 -4.01 -5.15 0.83
C ILE A 12 -5.24 -6.00 1.02
N ASP A 13 -6.32 -5.63 0.35
CA ASP A 13 -7.57 -6.35 0.27
C ASP A 13 -7.77 -6.79 -1.18
N ALA A 14 -7.85 -8.11 -1.40
CA ALA A 14 -8.06 -8.68 -2.73
C ALA A 14 -9.54 -8.75 -3.14
N GLY A 15 -10.45 -8.30 -2.28
CA GLY A 15 -11.90 -8.41 -2.46
C GLY A 15 -12.46 -9.71 -1.86
N THR A 16 -13.79 -9.80 -1.81
CA THR A 16 -14.51 -10.94 -1.24
C THR A 16 -14.55 -12.17 -2.14
N GLU A 17 -14.24 -12.00 -3.43
CA GLU A 17 -14.20 -13.08 -4.41
C GLU A 17 -12.83 -13.76 -4.49
N ALA A 18 -11.79 -13.08 -3.99
CA ALA A 18 -10.42 -13.56 -4.08
C ALA A 18 -10.12 -14.64 -3.03
N ASP A 19 -9.34 -15.64 -3.42
CA ASP A 19 -8.81 -16.64 -2.50
C ASP A 19 -7.42 -16.28 -1.95
N ASN A 20 -6.87 -17.17 -1.10
CA ASN A 20 -5.58 -16.94 -0.45
C ASN A 20 -4.42 -16.97 -1.45
N GLU A 21 -4.52 -17.81 -2.49
CA GLU A 21 -3.48 -17.95 -3.51
C GLU A 21 -3.47 -16.72 -4.43
N GLU A 22 -4.65 -16.23 -4.82
CA GLU A 22 -4.81 -14.99 -5.58
C GLU A 22 -4.27 -13.80 -4.81
N LEU A 23 -4.62 -13.64 -3.53
CA LEU A 23 -4.08 -12.58 -2.67
C LEU A 23 -2.55 -12.67 -2.54
N GLU A 24 -2.00 -13.88 -2.36
CA GLU A 24 -0.56 -14.09 -2.27
C GLU A 24 0.13 -13.70 -3.58
N GLN A 25 -0.39 -14.14 -4.72
CA GLN A 25 0.14 -13.80 -6.04
C GLN A 25 0.07 -12.29 -6.30
N LEU A 26 -1.07 -11.66 -6.00
CA LEU A 26 -1.28 -10.21 -6.13
C LEU A 26 -0.29 -9.43 -5.25
N THR A 27 -0.15 -9.85 -3.98
CA THR A 27 0.75 -9.20 -3.03
C THR A 27 2.22 -9.38 -3.42
N ARG A 28 2.62 -10.57 -3.88
CA ARG A 28 3.98 -10.82 -4.38
C ARG A 28 4.30 -9.95 -5.60
N GLN A 29 3.34 -9.79 -6.52
CA GLN A 29 3.49 -8.90 -7.67
C GLN A 29 3.65 -7.44 -7.25
N LEU A 30 2.81 -6.96 -6.31
CA LEU A 30 2.94 -5.60 -5.77
C LEU A 30 4.30 -5.40 -5.10
N ARG A 31 4.69 -6.32 -4.21
CA ARG A 31 5.98 -6.29 -3.53
C ARG A 31 7.14 -6.19 -4.51
N LYS A 32 7.13 -6.99 -5.60
CA LYS A 32 8.18 -6.93 -6.62
C LYS A 32 8.27 -5.54 -7.26
N ARG A 33 7.13 -4.94 -7.63
CA ARG A 33 7.09 -3.57 -8.18
C ARG A 33 7.59 -2.54 -7.18
N LEU A 34 7.22 -2.67 -5.91
CA LEU A 34 7.68 -1.76 -4.85
C LEU A 34 9.19 -1.88 -4.59
N LEU A 35 9.77 -3.08 -4.69
CA LEU A 35 11.21 -3.29 -4.57
C LEU A 35 12.01 -2.79 -5.79
N GLU A 36 11.37 -2.55 -6.92
CA GLU A 36 11.98 -1.89 -8.08
C GLU A 36 12.07 -0.37 -7.89
N LEU A 37 11.38 0.18 -6.88
CA LEU A 37 11.49 1.58 -6.48
C LEU A 37 12.72 1.76 -5.56
N ASP A 38 13.17 3.01 -5.41
CA ASP A 38 14.30 3.39 -4.53
C ASP A 38 13.88 3.38 -3.05
N VAL A 39 13.47 2.20 -2.57
CA VAL A 39 13.00 1.95 -1.21
C VAL A 39 14.04 1.16 -0.43
N GLU A 40 14.06 1.32 0.89
CA GLU A 40 15.00 0.58 1.73
C GLU A 40 14.61 -0.90 1.84
N SER A 41 13.33 -1.17 2.14
CA SER A 41 12.84 -2.54 2.28
C SER A 41 11.34 -2.65 2.04
N VAL A 42 10.90 -3.84 1.63
CA VAL A 42 9.49 -4.24 1.55
C VAL A 42 9.35 -5.63 2.15
N ASP A 43 8.79 -5.68 3.35
CA ASP A 43 8.70 -6.87 4.18
C ASP A 43 7.24 -7.25 4.41
N PHE A 44 6.96 -8.55 4.48
CA PHE A 44 5.65 -9.00 4.94
C PHE A 44 5.55 -8.81 6.44
N LEU A 45 4.39 -8.36 6.92
CA LEU A 45 4.16 -8.34 8.37
C LEU A 45 3.97 -9.78 8.84
N SER A 46 5.05 -10.40 9.32
CA SER A 46 5.19 -11.83 9.65
C SER A 46 4.13 -12.44 10.58
N GLU A 47 3.28 -11.63 11.21
CA GLU A 47 2.26 -12.11 12.17
C GLU A 47 0.83 -12.18 11.60
N GLU A 48 0.56 -11.59 10.43
CA GLU A 48 -0.75 -11.76 9.81
C GLU A 48 -0.77 -13.05 8.99
N LYS A 49 -1.07 -14.16 9.69
CA LYS A 49 -1.79 -15.28 9.07
C LYS A 49 -2.92 -14.64 8.31
N VAL A 50 -2.88 -14.73 6.98
CA VAL A 50 -3.94 -14.31 6.07
C VAL A 50 -5.27 -14.45 6.79
N SER A 51 -5.87 -13.31 7.15
CA SER A 51 -7.08 -13.31 7.96
C SER A 51 -8.13 -13.99 7.10
N LYS A 52 -8.36 -15.28 7.34
CA LYS A 52 -9.42 -16.03 6.67
C LYS A 52 -10.71 -15.40 7.13
N GLY A 53 -11.22 -14.48 6.32
CA GLY A 53 -12.54 -13.93 6.49
C GLY A 53 -13.52 -15.08 6.70
N ALA A 54 -14.40 -14.97 7.70
CA ALA A 54 -15.53 -15.87 7.77
C ALA A 54 -16.32 -15.74 6.45
N LYS A 55 -16.97 -16.82 5.98
CA LYS A 55 -17.64 -16.89 4.67
C LYS A 55 -18.31 -15.56 4.25
N GLY A 56 -17.68 -14.81 3.34
CA GLY A 56 -18.12 -13.48 2.85
C GLY A 56 -17.29 -12.28 3.31
N GLU A 57 -16.32 -12.45 4.20
CA GLU A 57 -15.35 -11.41 4.58
C GLU A 57 -14.13 -11.42 3.65
N PRO A 58 -13.59 -10.24 3.29
CA PRO A 58 -12.43 -10.12 2.43
C PRO A 58 -11.18 -10.71 3.07
N ILE A 59 -10.30 -11.25 2.23
CA ILE A 59 -9.01 -11.77 2.66
C ILE A 59 -7.97 -10.65 2.52
N THR A 60 -7.23 -10.39 3.59
CA THR A 60 -6.24 -9.30 3.64
C THR A 60 -4.81 -9.77 3.95
N THR A 61 -3.84 -8.99 3.49
CA THR A 61 -2.41 -9.17 3.79
C THR A 61 -1.73 -7.83 3.96
N THR A 62 -0.71 -7.78 4.82
CA THR A 62 0.00 -6.54 5.13
C THR A 62 1.46 -6.58 4.68
N LEU A 63 1.90 -5.50 4.04
CA LEU A 63 3.31 -5.18 3.77
C LEU A 63 3.77 -3.99 4.60
N ILE A 64 5.01 -4.05 5.07
CA ILE A 64 5.74 -2.93 5.66
C ILE A 64 6.74 -2.43 4.62
N VAL A 65 6.61 -1.16 4.23
CA VAL A 65 7.50 -0.50 3.29
C VAL A 65 8.30 0.55 4.02
N THR A 66 9.62 0.46 3.93
CA THR A 66 10.53 1.46 4.48
C THR A 66 11.11 2.28 3.33
N LEU A 67 10.87 3.59 3.37
CA LEU A 67 11.27 4.56 2.36
C LEU A 67 12.36 5.48 2.93
N PHE A 68 13.30 5.88 2.09
CA PHE A 68 14.16 7.02 2.40
C PHE A 68 13.33 8.32 2.28
N ALA A 69 13.42 9.22 3.25
CA ALA A 69 12.65 10.48 3.26
C ALA A 69 13.08 11.48 2.16
N ALA A 70 14.05 11.13 1.33
CA ALA A 70 14.51 11.96 0.23
C ALA A 70 13.73 11.67 -1.07
N GLY A 71 13.30 12.73 -1.79
CA GLY A 71 13.20 12.66 -3.25
C GLY A 71 11.93 12.07 -3.87
N GLY A 72 10.75 12.28 -3.28
CA GLY A 72 9.49 12.01 -3.99
C GLY A 72 9.19 10.53 -4.26
N VAL A 73 9.92 9.61 -3.61
CA VAL A 73 9.67 8.16 -3.66
C VAL A 73 8.25 7.81 -3.24
N VAL A 74 7.68 8.57 -2.30
CA VAL A 74 6.27 8.47 -1.87
C VAL A 74 5.32 8.64 -3.06
N THR A 75 5.53 9.66 -3.89
CA THR A 75 4.72 9.90 -5.10
C THR A 75 4.78 8.70 -6.05
N THR A 76 5.97 8.14 -6.25
CA THR A 76 6.18 6.98 -7.14
C THR A 76 5.54 5.71 -6.58
N LEU A 77 5.64 5.50 -5.26
CA LEU A 77 4.96 4.40 -4.57
C LEU A 77 3.44 4.49 -4.75
N ILE A 78 2.85 5.67 -4.52
CA ILE A 78 1.40 5.86 -4.69
C ILE A 78 0.97 5.58 -6.13
N LYS A 79 1.67 6.11 -7.14
CA LYS A 79 1.37 5.83 -8.55
C LYS A 79 1.52 4.35 -8.89
N THR A 80 2.50 3.66 -8.30
CA THR A 80 2.70 2.22 -8.49
C THR A 80 1.54 1.42 -7.93
N ILE A 81 1.00 1.83 -6.77
CA ILE A 81 -0.20 1.23 -6.17
C ILE A 81 -1.44 1.54 -7.03
N GLU A 82 -1.64 2.79 -7.48
CA GLU A 82 -2.76 3.15 -8.36
C GLU A 82 -2.81 2.31 -9.64
N THR A 83 -1.65 2.09 -10.28
CA THR A 83 -1.55 1.27 -11.50
C THR A 83 -1.64 -0.24 -11.25
N TRP A 84 -1.50 -0.66 -10.00
CA TRP A 84 -1.65 -2.05 -9.58
C TRP A 84 -3.08 -2.39 -9.15
N LEU A 85 -3.81 -1.41 -8.59
CA LEU A 85 -5.20 -1.60 -8.16
C LEU A 85 -6.09 -2.04 -9.33
N THR A 86 -6.88 -3.07 -9.08
CA THR A 86 -7.93 -3.55 -9.97
C THR A 86 -9.29 -3.22 -9.37
N ARG A 87 -10.36 -3.38 -10.14
CA ARG A 87 -11.71 -2.95 -9.77
C ARG A 87 -12.15 -3.40 -8.37
N ASP A 88 -11.76 -4.60 -7.97
CA ASP A 88 -12.21 -5.28 -6.76
C ASP A 88 -11.15 -5.26 -5.64
N THR A 89 -9.97 -4.68 -5.89
CA THR A 89 -8.91 -4.57 -4.88
C THR A 89 -8.88 -3.19 -4.22
N SER A 90 -8.42 -3.17 -2.98
CA SER A 90 -8.13 -1.95 -2.25
C SER A 90 -6.84 -2.05 -1.45
N VAL A 91 -6.18 -0.91 -1.24
CA VAL A 91 -4.97 -0.79 -0.45
C VAL A 91 -5.16 0.35 0.53
N THR A 92 -4.97 0.06 1.82
CA THR A 92 -4.95 1.08 2.87
C THR A 92 -3.51 1.27 3.34
N ILE A 93 -3.00 2.48 3.11
CA ILE A 93 -1.68 2.91 3.54
C ILE A 93 -1.83 3.59 4.89
N GLU A 94 -1.09 3.14 5.89
CA GLU A 94 -1.08 3.70 7.23
C GLU A 94 0.36 4.05 7.62
N GLU A 95 0.53 5.28 8.07
CA GLU A 95 1.78 5.79 8.58
C GLU A 95 1.91 5.56 10.09
N LYS A 96 3.15 5.63 10.59
CA LYS A 96 3.42 5.53 12.03
C LYS A 96 2.78 6.67 12.85
N ASN A 97 2.58 7.84 12.25
CA ASN A 97 1.92 8.99 12.89
C ASN A 97 0.39 8.82 13.00
N GLY A 98 -0.19 7.77 12.39
CA GLY A 98 -1.62 7.50 12.36
C GLY A 98 -2.36 8.04 11.13
N ASP A 99 -1.67 8.71 10.20
CA ASP A 99 -2.25 9.12 8.91
C ASP A 99 -2.58 7.89 8.07
N LYS A 100 -3.77 7.90 7.47
CA LYS A 100 -4.28 6.80 6.66
C LYS A 100 -4.77 7.29 5.31
N LEU A 101 -4.35 6.59 4.26
CA LEU A 101 -4.80 6.81 2.90
C LEU A 101 -5.38 5.52 2.34
N GLN A 102 -6.69 5.52 2.10
CA GLN A 102 -7.38 4.39 1.46
C GLN A 102 -7.45 4.59 -0.05
N MET A 103 -6.99 3.59 -0.78
CA MET A 103 -6.96 3.54 -2.24
C MET A 103 -7.79 2.34 -2.72
N THR A 104 -8.60 2.54 -3.74
CA THR A 104 -9.49 1.53 -4.32
C THR A 104 -9.31 1.57 -5.82
N GLY A 105 -9.51 0.45 -6.51
CA GLY A 105 -9.38 0.43 -7.98
C GLY A 105 -10.39 1.31 -8.71
N ILE A 106 -11.48 1.70 -8.06
CA ILE A 106 -12.42 2.69 -8.57
C ILE A 106 -12.19 4.02 -7.84
N SER A 107 -11.19 4.77 -8.29
CA SER A 107 -10.85 6.07 -7.69
C SER A 107 -11.85 7.16 -8.11
N SER A 108 -12.56 7.72 -7.13
CA SER A 108 -13.44 8.87 -7.35
C SER A 108 -12.64 10.18 -7.53
N LYS A 109 -13.28 11.25 -8.06
CA LYS A 109 -12.63 12.57 -8.14
C LYS A 109 -12.20 13.09 -6.76
N GLU A 110 -12.96 12.77 -5.73
CA GLU A 110 -12.66 13.17 -4.35
C GLU A 110 -11.46 12.40 -3.80
N GLN A 111 -11.41 11.09 -4.06
CA GLN A 111 -10.30 10.25 -3.65
C GLN A 111 -8.98 10.69 -4.30
N ARG A 112 -8.99 11.07 -5.58
CA ARG A 112 -7.80 11.69 -6.22
C ARG A 112 -7.31 12.94 -5.50
N ARG A 113 -8.23 13.82 -5.06
CA ARG A 113 -7.85 15.01 -4.30
C ARG A 113 -7.23 14.68 -2.95
N ILE A 114 -7.76 13.67 -2.26
CA ILE A 114 -7.20 13.19 -0.99
C ILE A 114 -5.79 12.61 -1.21
N ILE A 115 -5.62 11.80 -2.26
CA ILE A 115 -4.32 11.25 -2.67
C ILE A 115 -3.33 12.38 -2.96
N ASP A 116 -3.72 13.37 -3.76
CA ASP A 116 -2.87 14.51 -4.13
C ASP A 116 -2.48 15.35 -2.89
N ALA A 117 -3.41 15.56 -1.97
CA ALA A 117 -3.17 16.27 -0.72
C ALA A 117 -2.20 15.50 0.20
N TRP A 118 -2.37 14.18 0.29
CA TRP A 118 -1.50 13.29 1.05
C TRP A 118 -0.09 13.25 0.44
N ILE A 119 0.06 13.15 -0.88
CA ILE A 119 1.38 13.26 -1.53
C ILE A 119 2.03 14.63 -1.24
N SER A 120 1.23 15.70 -1.27
CA SER A 120 1.70 17.06 -1.02
C SER A 120 2.17 17.28 0.43
N SER A 121 1.65 16.55 1.41
CA SER A 121 2.15 16.62 2.79
C SER A 121 3.50 15.93 2.95
N HIS A 122 3.77 14.91 2.13
CA HIS A 122 5.00 14.10 2.16
C HIS A 122 6.13 14.61 1.27
N THR A 123 5.84 15.60 0.43
CA THR A 123 6.82 16.20 -0.49
C THR A 123 7.23 17.61 -0.07
N LYS A 124 6.63 18.15 0.99
CA LYS A 124 7.02 19.44 1.54
C LYS A 124 8.37 19.33 2.25
N PRO A 125 9.34 20.21 1.92
CA PRO A 125 10.65 20.24 2.57
C PRO A 125 10.59 20.77 4.01
#